data_AF-A0A1U7GLT8-F1
#
_entry.id   AF-A0A1U7GLT8-F1
#
_cell.length_a   1.000
_cell.length_b   1.000
_cell.length_c   1.000
_cell.angle_alpha   90.00
_cell.angle_beta   90.00
_cell.angle_gamma   90.00
#
_symmetry.space_group_name_H-M   'P 1'
#
loop_
_entity.id
_entity.type
_entity.pdbx_description
1 polymer ?
#
loop_
_entity_poly.entity_id
_entity_poly.type
_entity_poly.pdbx_seq_one_letter_code
_entity_poly.pdbx_strand_id
1 'polypeptide(L)' 'MNRKDLERIVASLNDEHGRGGQTELARRTGWDHSTVWRKLNGKLKISRADALLIRDAVPEWEG' A
#
# COMPACT_ATOMS: atom_id res chain seq x y z
N MET A 1 0.27 -2.93 -11.14
CA MET A 1 0.22 -3.24 -9.70
C MET A 1 -0.97 -4.13 -9.42
N ASN A 2 -0.73 -5.27 -8.80
CA ASN A 2 -1.73 -6.22 -8.34
C ASN A 2 -1.73 -6.31 -6.80
N ARG A 3 -2.56 -7.19 -6.22
CA ARG A 3 -2.66 -7.35 -4.75
C ARG A 3 -1.35 -7.81 -4.10
N LYS A 4 -0.60 -8.72 -4.73
CA LYS A 4 0.70 -9.20 -4.22
C LYS A 4 1.76 -8.12 -4.24
N ASP A 5 1.68 -7.20 -5.21
CA ASP A 5 2.55 -6.03 -5.25
C ASP A 5 2.24 -5.11 -4.05
N LEU A 6 0.96 -4.86 -3.79
CA LEU A 6 0.52 -4.10 -2.63
C LEU A 6 0.93 -4.76 -1.31
N GLU A 7 0.83 -6.09 -1.19
CA GLU A 7 1.29 -6.85 -0.03
C GLU A 7 2.80 -6.65 0.20
N ARG A 8 3.61 -6.69 -0.87
CA ARG A 8 5.06 -6.44 -0.80
C ARG A 8 5.40 -5.01 -0.38
N ILE A 9 4.69 -4.02 -0.91
CA ILE A 9 4.86 -2.61 -0.54
C ILE A 9 4.52 -2.40 0.94
N VAL A 10 3.40 -2.95 1.40
CA VAL A 10 3.02 -2.86 2.81
C VAL A 10 4.07 -3.54 3.69
N ALA A 11 4.62 -4.68 3.27
CA ALA A 11 5.67 -5.35 4.01
C ALA A 11 6.98 -4.54 4.07
N SER A 12 7.35 -3.83 3.00
CA SER A 12 8.56 -2.99 2.98
C SER A 12 8.44 -1.73 3.83
N LEU A 13 7.21 -1.33 4.18
CA LEU A 13 6.93 -0.17 5.03
C LEU A 13 6.80 -0.53 6.52
N ASN A 14 7.02 -1.80 6.88
CA ASN A 14 6.98 -2.20 8.27
C ASN A 14 8.16 -1.63 9.07
N ASP A 15 7.90 -1.35 10.36
CA ASP A 15 8.93 -1.02 11.34
C ASP A 15 9.84 -2.23 11.66
N GLU A 16 10.81 -2.03 12.56
CA GLU A 16 11.75 -3.07 13.00
C GLU A 16 11.07 -4.30 13.64
N HIS A 17 9.80 -4.18 14.03
CA HIS A 17 9.00 -5.26 14.60
C HIS A 17 8.08 -5.92 13.55
N GLY A 18 8.18 -5.56 12.27
CA GLY A 18 7.34 -6.10 11.21
C GLY A 18 5.90 -5.57 11.22
N ARG A 19 5.67 -4.38 11.79
CA ARG A 19 4.33 -3.80 11.97
C ARG A 19 4.21 -2.43 11.32
N GLY A 20 2.97 -1.94 11.20
CA GLY A 20 2.71 -0.55 10.82
C GLY A 20 2.67 -0.25 9.33
N GLY A 21 3.05 -1.18 8.44
CA GLY A 21 3.11 -0.91 7.00
C GLY A 21 1.79 -0.47 6.36
N GLN A 22 0.64 -0.95 6.83
CA GLN A 22 -0.68 -0.48 6.35
C GLN A 22 -0.95 0.96 6.76
N THR A 23 -0.60 1.31 8.00
CA THR A 23 -0.74 2.68 8.54
C THR A 23 0.20 3.64 7.84
N GLU A 24 1.44 3.21 7.58
CA GLU A 24 2.41 4.04 6.87
C GLU A 24 2.00 4.24 5.41
N LEU A 25 1.53 3.20 4.72
CA LEU A 25 1.01 3.36 3.36
C LEU A 25 -0.20 4.31 3.32
N ALA A 26 -1.13 4.18 4.27
CA ALA A 26 -2.28 5.06 4.42
C ALA A 26 -1.83 6.53 4.59
N ARG A 27 -0.85 6.76 5.48
CA ARG A 27 -0.27 8.10 5.71
C ARG A 27 0.34 8.70 4.44
N ARG A 28 1.16 7.94 3.70
CA ARG A 28 1.86 8.45 2.51
C ARG A 28 0.92 8.72 1.33
N THR A 29 -0.12 7.92 1.19
CA THR A 29 -1.11 8.05 0.10
C THR A 29 -2.27 9.00 0.44
N GLY A 30 -2.39 9.43 1.70
CA GLY A 30 -3.55 10.16 2.20
C GLY A 30 -4.83 9.31 2.26
N TRP A 31 -4.70 7.99 2.16
CA TRP A 31 -5.83 7.08 2.29
C TRP A 31 -6.22 6.86 3.74
N ASP A 32 -7.50 6.58 3.95
CA ASP A 32 -7.95 5.90 5.16
C ASP A 32 -7.29 4.52 5.29
N HIS A 33 -6.92 4.14 6.52
CA HIS A 33 -6.41 2.80 6.81
C HIS A 33 -7.36 1.69 6.30
N SER A 34 -8.67 1.93 6.37
CA SER A 34 -9.69 1.00 5.86
C SER A 34 -9.60 0.78 4.34
N THR A 35 -9.14 1.77 3.58
CA THR A 35 -8.95 1.67 2.12
C THR A 35 -7.80 0.71 1.80
N VAL A 36 -6.67 0.84 2.51
CA VAL A 36 -5.52 -0.08 2.38
C VAL A 36 -5.96 -1.51 2.71
N TRP A 37 -6.62 -1.70 3.85
CA TRP A 37 -7.12 -3.01 4.28
C TRP A 37 -8.09 -3.62 3.26
N ARG A 38 -9.04 -2.85 2.73
CA ARG A 38 -10.01 -3.33 1.73
C ARG A 38 -9.32 -3.75 0.42
N LYS A 39 -8.30 -3.01 -0.04
CA LYS A 39 -7.53 -3.38 -1.24
C LYS A 39 -6.70 -4.65 -1.02
N LEU A 40 -6.04 -4.77 0.14
CA LEU A 40 -5.30 -5.97 0.53
C LEU A 40 -6.18 -7.22 0.63
N ASN A 41 -7.41 -7.07 1.11
CA ASN A 41 -8.36 -8.19 1.24
C ASN A 41 -9.20 -8.43 -0.03
N GLY A 42 -8.87 -7.76 -1.14
CA GLY A 42 -9.60 -7.88 -2.41
C GLY A 42 -11.05 -7.39 -2.38
N LYS A 43 -11.43 -6.63 -1.34
CA LYS A 43 -12.76 -6.00 -1.21
C LYS A 43 -12.88 -4.76 -2.09
N LEU A 44 -11.77 -4.11 -2.38
CA LEU A 44 -11.66 -3.05 -3.38
C LEU A 44 -10.61 -3.42 -4.42
N LYS A 45 -10.91 -3.18 -5.70
CA LYS A 45 -9.93 -3.33 -6.77
C LYS A 45 -8.87 -2.23 -6.67
N ILE A 46 -7.65 -2.57 -7.04
CA ILE A 46 -6.56 -1.60 -7.25
C ILE A 46 -6.73 -1.08 -8.67
N SER A 47 -7.13 0.19 -8.79
CA SER A 47 -7.25 0.89 -10.06
C SER A 47 -5.87 1.34 -10.56
N ARG A 48 -5.83 1.82 -11.81
CA ARG A 48 -4.62 2.45 -12.37
C ARG A 48 -4.23 3.72 -11.59
N ALA A 49 -5.22 4.52 -11.16
CA ALA A 49 -4.97 5.72 -10.37
C ALA A 49 -4.36 5.37 -9.00
N ASP A 50 -4.86 4.32 -8.35
CA ASP A 50 -4.27 3.81 -7.11
C ASP A 50 -2.81 3.40 -7.30
N ALA A 51 -2.50 2.70 -8.41
CA ALA A 51 -1.15 2.26 -8.71
C ALA A 51 -0.18 3.43 -8.94
N LEU A 52 -0.64 4.52 -9.55
CA LEU A 52 0.16 5.75 -9.71
C LEU A 52 0.36 6.45 -8.36
N LEU A 53 -0.71 6.61 -7.58
CA LEU A 53 -0.62 7.23 -6.26
C LEU A 53 0.33 6.47 -5.32
N ILE A 54 0.29 5.13 -5.34
CA ILE A 54 1.22 4.32 -4.54
C ILE A 54 2.67 4.47 -5.03
N ARG A 55 2.91 4.53 -6.35
CA ARG A 55 4.26 4.76 -6.90
C ARG A 55 4.83 6.11 -6.50
N ASP A 56 4.01 7.16 -6.54
CA ASP A 56 4.42 8.50 -6.13
C ASP A 56 4.69 8.57 -4.61
N ALA A 57 3.90 7.81 -3.82
CA ALA A 57 4.03 7.73 -2.37
C ALA A 57 5.18 6.85 -1.87
N VAL A 58 5.62 5.88 -2.68
CA VAL A 58 6.68 4.91 -2.34
C VAL A 58 7.66 4.80 -3.52
N PRO A 59 8.43 5.87 -3.80
CA PRO A 59 9.34 5.93 -4.96
C PRO A 59 10.47 4.89 -4.90
N GLU A 60 10.82 4.40 -3.71
CA GLU A 60 11.79 3.33 -3.52
C GLU A 60 11.31 1.94 -3.99
N TRP A 61 10.02 1.81 -4.35
CA TRP A 61 9.46 0.55 -4.85
C TRP A 61 9.50 0.48 -6.38
N GLU A 62 10.59 -0.08 -6.91
CA GLU A 62 10.75 -0.51 -8.31
C GLU A 62 10.17 -1.93 -8.46
N GLY A 63 8.84 -2.04 -8.43
CA GLY A 63 8.14 -3.33 -8.50
C GLY A 63 8.13 -4.01 -9.86
#